data_AF-A0A3B9M6K7-F1
#
_entry.id   AF-A0A3B9M6K7-F1
#
_cell.length_a   1.000
_cell.length_b   1.000
_cell.length_c   1.000
_cell.angle_alpha   90.00
_cell.angle_beta   90.00
_cell.angle_gamma   90.00
#
_symmetry.space_group_name_H-M   'P 1'
#
loop_
_entity.id
_entity.type
_entity.pdbx_description
1 polymer ?
#
loop_
_entity_poly.entity_id
_entity_poly.type
_entity_poly.pdbx_seq_one_letter_code
_entity_poly.pdbx_strand_id
1 'polypeptide(L)'
;MFGVAAAFETVGQLAGWSDATYKGYYLFGGLLNVGWLGIGSLLLLATPRVGRVAVIVMVLISLICVVAVLISHTNSTLLKAQVPPAGAIDVPGALPAIINTGGSLLLVGGAAWSAWKSARAGAPRNRVLGLAILAAGAFIVAGGHTLARSKGIYILQPLSEAVGIVAMFAGYLVIEARRELVSSKARTA
;
A
#
# COMPACT_ATOMS: atom_id res chain seq x y z
N MET A 1 2.84 -9.32 -0.92
CA MET A 1 3.61 -8.12 -0.53
C MET A 1 3.41 -7.83 0.95
N PHE A 2 2.24 -7.31 1.36
CA PHE A 2 1.97 -6.93 2.76
C PHE A 2 2.25 -8.05 3.79
N GLY A 3 1.70 -9.26 3.60
CA GLY A 3 1.95 -10.37 4.54
C GLY A 3 3.43 -10.80 4.63
N VAL A 4 4.17 -10.67 3.54
CA VAL A 4 5.62 -10.95 3.52
C VAL A 4 6.37 -9.86 4.29
N ALA A 5 6.02 -8.59 4.09
CA ALA A 5 6.59 -7.48 4.84
C ALA A 5 6.33 -7.62 6.35
N ALA A 6 5.09 -7.92 6.73
CA ALA A 6 4.70 -8.13 8.13
C ALA A 6 5.43 -9.33 8.76
N ALA A 7 5.67 -10.41 8.00
CA ALA A 7 6.47 -11.53 8.47
C ALA A 7 7.93 -11.14 8.74
N PHE A 8 8.56 -10.42 7.81
CA PHE A 8 9.93 -9.90 8.00
C PHE A 8 10.01 -8.93 9.18
N GLU A 9 9.03 -8.04 9.32
CA GLU A 9 8.93 -7.11 10.44
C GLU A 9 8.78 -7.85 11.76
N THR A 10 7.89 -8.84 11.84
CA THR A 10 7.67 -9.65 13.05
C THR A 10 8.95 -10.38 13.45
N VAL A 11 9.65 -10.98 12.49
CA VAL A 11 10.95 -11.63 12.74
C VAL A 11 11.98 -10.61 13.22
N GLY A 12 12.07 -9.44 12.58
CA GLY A 12 13.00 -8.37 12.98
C GLY A 12 12.71 -7.82 14.38
N GLN A 13 11.44 -7.70 14.76
CA GLN A 13 11.03 -7.24 16.10
C GLN A 13 11.32 -8.28 17.19
N LEU A 14 11.11 -9.58 16.89
CA LEU A 14 11.26 -10.65 17.88
C LEU A 14 12.70 -11.16 18.01
N ALA A 15 13.41 -11.32 16.91
CA ALA A 15 14.76 -11.89 16.86
C ALA A 15 15.86 -10.83 16.70
N GLY A 16 15.49 -9.55 16.57
CA GLY A 16 16.39 -8.46 16.23
C GLY A 16 16.59 -8.31 14.72
N TRP A 17 16.92 -7.09 14.28
CA TRP A 17 17.11 -6.81 12.87
C TRP A 17 18.47 -7.29 12.37
N SER A 18 18.44 -8.16 11.36
CA SER A 18 19.59 -8.57 10.56
C SER A 18 19.56 -7.88 9.18
N ASP A 19 20.68 -7.90 8.46
CA ASP A 19 20.76 -7.35 7.08
C ASP A 19 19.66 -7.94 6.18
N ALA A 20 19.51 -9.27 6.21
CA ALA A 20 18.53 -9.96 5.37
C ALA A 20 17.07 -9.66 5.76
N THR A 21 16.77 -9.63 7.05
CA THR A 21 15.39 -9.36 7.53
C THR A 21 14.98 -7.91 7.25
N TYR A 22 15.90 -6.95 7.47
CA TYR A 22 15.65 -5.55 7.16
C TYR A 22 15.50 -5.30 5.67
N LYS A 23 16.37 -5.89 4.82
CA LYS A 23 16.26 -5.79 3.36
C LYS A 23 14.94 -6.37 2.85
N GLY A 24 14.51 -7.51 3.39
CA GLY A 24 13.20 -8.11 3.08
C GLY A 24 12.04 -7.18 3.44
N TYR A 25 12.00 -6.70 4.68
CA TYR A 25 11.01 -5.73 5.12
C TYR A 25 11.00 -4.44 4.27
N TYR A 26 12.18 -3.87 4.01
CA TYR A 26 12.33 -2.64 3.23
C TYR A 26 11.85 -2.83 1.79
N LEU A 27 12.21 -3.93 1.14
CA LEU A 27 11.83 -4.22 -0.24
C LEU A 27 10.31 -4.44 -0.38
N PHE A 28 9.74 -5.32 0.46
CA PHE A 28 8.35 -5.74 0.35
C PHE A 28 7.35 -4.81 1.01
N GLY A 29 7.77 -4.03 2.00
CA GLY A 29 6.93 -3.09 2.74
C GLY A 29 7.20 -1.64 2.33
N GLY A 30 8.45 -1.20 2.51
CA GLY A 30 8.83 0.20 2.35
C GLY A 30 8.99 0.69 0.92
N LEU A 31 9.31 -0.20 -0.03
CA LEU A 31 9.73 0.18 -1.38
C LEU A 31 8.70 -0.18 -2.47
N LEU A 32 8.33 -1.47 -2.59
CA LEU A 32 7.55 -1.94 -3.74
C LEU A 32 6.04 -2.03 -3.48
N ASN A 33 5.61 -2.19 -2.23
CA ASN A 33 4.22 -2.50 -1.88
C ASN A 33 3.23 -1.49 -2.47
N VAL A 34 3.43 -0.21 -2.16
CA VAL A 34 2.51 0.87 -2.52
C VAL A 34 2.48 1.08 -4.04
N GLY A 35 3.63 0.94 -4.71
CA GLY A 35 3.71 0.99 -6.16
C GLY A 35 2.82 -0.08 -6.81
N TRP A 36 2.92 -1.33 -6.37
CA TRP A 36 2.10 -2.43 -6.89
C TRP A 36 0.60 -2.26 -6.59
N LEU A 37 0.24 -1.74 -5.41
CA LEU A 37 -1.15 -1.39 -5.09
C LEU A 37 -1.70 -0.29 -6.02
N GLY A 38 -0.89 0.72 -6.33
CA GLY A 38 -1.23 1.77 -7.28
C GLY A 38 -1.43 1.23 -8.70
N ILE A 39 -0.54 0.35 -9.18
CA ILE A 39 -0.68 -0.30 -10.50
C ILE A 39 -1.94 -1.17 -10.55
N GLY A 40 -2.27 -1.90 -9.47
CA GLY A 40 -3.53 -2.64 -9.38
C GLY A 40 -4.76 -1.74 -9.56
N SER A 41 -4.73 -0.55 -8.96
CA SER A 41 -5.79 0.45 -9.12
C SER A 41 -5.85 1.00 -10.54
N LEU A 42 -4.69 1.24 -11.16
CA LEU A 42 -4.60 1.70 -12.54
C LEU A 42 -5.14 0.65 -13.52
N LEU A 43 -4.89 -0.64 -13.30
CA LEU A 43 -5.42 -1.73 -14.12
C LEU A 43 -6.95 -1.77 -14.13
N LEU A 44 -7.60 -1.33 -13.05
CA LEU A 44 -9.06 -1.26 -12.96
C LEU A 44 -9.66 -0.04 -13.67
N LEU A 45 -8.87 1.03 -13.84
CA LEU A 45 -9.34 2.32 -14.35
C LEU A 45 -8.93 2.60 -15.79
N ALA A 46 -7.76 2.13 -16.19
CA ALA A 46 -7.16 2.41 -17.48
C ALA A 46 -7.57 1.37 -18.53
N THR A 47 -7.29 1.70 -19.79
CA THR A 47 -7.47 0.73 -20.88
C THR A 47 -6.48 -0.44 -20.74
N PRO A 48 -6.79 -1.63 -21.28
CA PRO A 48 -5.92 -2.81 -21.15
C PRO A 48 -4.49 -2.59 -21.65
N ARG A 49 -4.29 -1.71 -22.64
CA ARG A 49 -2.97 -1.35 -23.18
C ARG A 49 -2.14 -0.57 -22.18
N VAL A 50 -2.70 0.50 -21.62
CA VAL A 50 -2.03 1.35 -20.61
C VAL A 50 -1.72 0.53 -19.36
N GLY A 51 -2.69 -0.27 -18.91
CA GLY A 51 -2.52 -1.17 -17.78
C GLY A 51 -1.36 -2.15 -17.96
N ARG A 52 -1.28 -2.81 -19.12
CA ARG A 52 -0.19 -3.76 -19.43
C ARG A 52 1.18 -3.07 -19.48
N VAL A 53 1.26 -1.90 -20.12
CA VAL A 53 2.51 -1.12 -20.17
C VAL A 53 2.94 -0.73 -18.75
N ALA A 54 2.01 -0.25 -17.92
CA ALA A 54 2.31 0.14 -16.54
C ALA A 54 2.81 -1.03 -15.69
N VAL A 55 2.23 -2.24 -15.87
CA VAL A 55 2.74 -3.47 -15.23
C VAL A 55 4.16 -3.78 -15.70
N ILE A 56 4.42 -3.76 -17.01
CA ILE A 56 5.76 -4.04 -17.55
C ILE A 56 6.79 -3.06 -16.96
N VAL A 57 6.47 -1.76 -16.97
CA VAL A 57 7.33 -0.71 -16.38
C VAL A 57 7.56 -0.97 -14.89
N MET A 58 6.51 -1.31 -14.13
CA MET A 58 6.63 -1.61 -12.71
C MET A 58 7.45 -2.87 -12.43
N VAL A 59 7.37 -3.90 -13.28
CA VAL A 59 8.24 -5.08 -13.20
C VAL A 59 9.70 -4.68 -13.38
N LEU A 60 10.02 -3.87 -14.40
CA LEU A 60 11.39 -3.40 -14.64
C LEU A 60 11.91 -2.57 -13.45
N ILE A 61 11.11 -1.65 -12.93
CA ILE A 61 11.43 -0.89 -11.71
C ILE A 61 11.66 -1.84 -10.53
N SER A 62 10.82 -2.86 -10.38
CA SER A 62 10.94 -3.84 -9.29
C SER A 62 12.26 -4.62 -9.39
N LEU A 63 12.67 -5.04 -10.59
CA LEU A 63 13.94 -5.73 -10.79
C LEU A 63 15.13 -4.84 -10.42
N ILE A 64 15.12 -3.58 -10.85
CA ILE A 64 16.16 -2.59 -10.47
C ILE A 64 16.20 -2.41 -8.96
N CYS A 65 15.04 -2.27 -8.30
CA CYS A 65 14.92 -2.12 -6.86
C CYS A 65 15.45 -3.34 -6.10
N VAL A 66 15.15 -4.55 -6.57
CA VAL A 66 15.65 -5.79 -5.98
C VAL A 66 17.17 -5.82 -6.01
N VAL A 67 17.77 -5.55 -7.18
CA VAL A 67 19.24 -5.51 -7.32
C VAL A 67 19.83 -4.43 -6.42
N ALA A 68 19.29 -3.22 -6.43
CA ALA A 68 19.77 -2.10 -5.60
C ALA A 68 19.74 -2.44 -4.10
N VAL A 69 18.65 -3.06 -3.61
CA VAL A 69 18.53 -3.47 -2.20
C VAL A 69 19.52 -4.60 -1.87
N LEU A 70 19.70 -5.58 -2.76
CA LEU A 70 20.61 -6.71 -2.51
C LEU A 70 22.07 -6.25 -2.38
N ILE A 71 22.53 -5.36 -3.27
CA ILE A 71 23.91 -4.86 -3.26
C ILE A 71 24.16 -3.79 -2.18
N SER A 72 23.11 -3.15 -1.68
CA SER A 72 23.25 -2.07 -0.69
C SER A 72 23.78 -2.60 0.65
N HIS A 73 24.53 -1.74 1.34
CA HIS A 73 25.00 -2.00 2.70
C HIS A 73 24.00 -1.48 3.72
N THR A 74 23.81 -2.23 4.80
CA THR A 74 23.04 -1.78 5.97
C THR A 74 23.95 -1.33 7.09
N ASN A 75 23.49 -0.34 7.86
CA ASN A 75 24.21 0.16 9.02
C ASN A 75 23.83 -0.66 10.26
N SER A 76 24.75 -1.52 10.72
CA SER A 76 24.55 -2.41 11.86
C SER A 76 24.25 -1.68 13.18
N THR A 77 24.66 -0.42 13.32
CA THR A 77 24.33 0.41 14.50
C THR A 77 22.87 0.85 14.46
N LEU A 78 22.37 1.24 13.28
CA LEU A 78 20.98 1.68 13.11
C LEU A 78 19.99 0.51 13.16
N LEU A 79 20.42 -0.70 12.81
CA LEU A 79 19.62 -1.92 12.94
C LEU A 79 19.35 -2.32 14.39
N LYS A 80 20.12 -1.83 15.37
CA LYS A 80 19.85 -2.09 16.79
C LYS A 80 18.61 -1.34 17.31
N ALA A 81 18.14 -0.34 16.58
CA ALA A 81 16.90 0.34 16.93
C ALA A 81 15.71 -0.60 16.73
N GLN A 82 14.72 -0.50 17.62
CA GLN A 82 13.49 -1.30 17.51
C GLN A 82 12.75 -1.02 16.20
N VAL A 83 12.77 0.24 15.74
CA VAL A 83 12.33 0.63 14.40
C VAL A 83 13.53 1.27 13.69
N PRO A 84 14.18 0.60 12.73
CA PRO A 84 15.35 1.14 12.07
C PRO A 84 14.99 2.43 11.30
N PRO A 85 15.68 3.55 11.58
CA PRO A 85 15.35 4.85 11.00
C PRO A 85 15.72 4.94 9.51
N ALA A 86 15.32 6.03 8.87
CA ALA A 86 15.76 6.34 7.51
C ALA A 86 17.30 6.41 7.45
N GLY A 87 17.89 5.80 6.42
CA GLY A 87 19.35 5.70 6.27
C GLY A 87 19.97 4.42 6.86
N ALA A 88 19.16 3.50 7.42
CA ALA A 88 19.65 2.18 7.84
C ALA A 88 20.10 1.30 6.65
N ILE A 89 19.75 1.67 5.42
CA ILE A 89 20.17 1.03 4.18
C ILE A 89 20.64 2.10 3.18
N ASP A 90 21.74 1.82 2.48
CA ASP A 90 22.32 2.71 1.48
C ASP A 90 21.61 2.58 0.11
N VAL A 91 20.31 2.86 0.12
CA VAL A 91 19.50 2.99 -1.09
C VAL A 91 19.02 4.44 -1.19
N PRO A 92 19.14 5.10 -2.36
CA PRO A 92 18.71 6.48 -2.49
C PRO A 92 17.24 6.64 -2.10
N GLY A 93 16.98 7.49 -1.10
CA GLY A 93 15.62 7.72 -0.56
C GLY A 93 14.62 8.26 -1.60
N ALA A 94 15.10 8.75 -2.74
CA ALA A 94 14.28 9.16 -3.87
C ALA A 94 13.48 8.00 -4.48
N LEU A 95 14.03 6.77 -4.52
CA LEU A 95 13.33 5.60 -5.07
C LEU A 95 12.00 5.31 -4.32
N PRO A 96 12.00 5.04 -3.00
CA PRO A 96 10.76 4.81 -2.27
C PRO A 96 9.87 6.04 -2.27
N ALA A 97 10.43 7.26 -2.26
CA ALA A 97 9.62 8.47 -2.33
C ALA A 97 8.80 8.54 -3.63
N ILE A 98 9.43 8.30 -4.79
CA ILE A 98 8.75 8.31 -6.10
C ILE A 98 7.72 7.18 -6.18
N ILE A 99 8.12 5.96 -5.84
CA ILE A 99 7.24 4.78 -5.96
C ILE A 99 6.04 4.89 -5.02
N ASN A 100 6.26 5.27 -3.76
CA ASN A 100 5.19 5.40 -2.78
C ASN A 100 4.28 6.58 -3.07
N THR A 101 4.81 7.71 -3.55
CA THR A 101 3.98 8.86 -3.93
C THR A 101 3.12 8.53 -5.14
N GLY A 102 3.73 8.02 -6.22
CA GLY A 102 2.99 7.62 -7.42
C GLY A 102 1.97 6.53 -7.14
N GLY A 103 2.36 5.50 -6.38
CA GLY A 103 1.47 4.41 -5.98
C GLY A 103 0.30 4.89 -5.11
N SER A 104 0.55 5.78 -4.14
CA SER A 104 -0.49 6.35 -3.27
C SER A 104 -1.45 7.22 -4.06
N LEU A 105 -0.96 8.05 -4.98
CA LEU A 105 -1.80 8.87 -5.85
C LEU A 105 -2.72 8.01 -6.73
N LEU A 106 -2.20 6.93 -7.31
CA LEU A 106 -2.99 6.00 -8.10
C LEU A 106 -4.02 5.24 -7.25
N LEU A 107 -3.64 4.82 -6.05
CA LEU A 107 -4.51 4.08 -5.14
C LEU A 107 -5.62 4.96 -4.57
N VAL A 108 -5.25 6.04 -3.88
CA VAL A 108 -6.19 6.96 -3.24
C VAL A 108 -6.99 7.72 -4.30
N GLY A 109 -6.31 8.27 -5.30
CA GLY A 109 -6.94 9.00 -6.40
C GLY A 109 -7.83 8.10 -7.23
N GLY A 110 -7.42 6.86 -7.50
CA GLY A 110 -8.22 5.90 -8.24
C GLY A 110 -9.50 5.48 -7.49
N ALA A 111 -9.41 5.26 -6.18
CA ALA A 111 -10.58 4.98 -5.35
C ALA A 111 -11.52 6.20 -5.24
N ALA A 112 -10.99 7.40 -5.01
CA ALA A 112 -11.76 8.63 -4.93
C ALA A 112 -12.45 8.97 -6.26
N TRP A 113 -11.74 8.85 -7.38
CA TRP A 113 -12.29 9.00 -8.72
C TRP A 113 -13.41 7.99 -8.99
N SER A 114 -13.22 6.74 -8.58
CA SER A 114 -14.24 5.69 -8.70
C SER A 114 -15.49 6.03 -7.90
N ALA A 115 -15.34 6.57 -6.69
CA ALA A 115 -16.45 6.99 -5.85
C ALA A 115 -17.24 8.13 -6.51
N TRP A 116 -16.54 9.18 -6.96
CA TRP A 116 -17.13 10.32 -7.65
C TRP A 116 -17.84 9.92 -8.94
N LYS A 117 -17.18 9.14 -9.80
CA LYS A 117 -17.75 8.64 -11.06
C LYS A 117 -18.99 7.78 -10.80
N SER A 118 -18.97 6.93 -9.77
CA SER A 118 -20.12 6.11 -9.38
C SER A 118 -21.30 6.98 -8.90
N ALA A 119 -21.02 8.04 -8.13
CA ALA A 119 -22.04 8.98 -7.67
C ALA A 119 -22.69 9.72 -8.85
N ARG A 120 -21.88 10.19 -9.81
CA ARG A 120 -22.35 10.86 -11.04
C ARG A 120 -23.17 9.94 -11.94
N ALA A 121 -22.91 8.63 -11.90
CA ALA A 121 -23.64 7.64 -12.67
C ALA A 121 -24.93 7.14 -11.98
N GLY A 122 -25.33 7.72 -10.84
CA GLY A 122 -26.53 7.28 -10.11
C GLY A 122 -26.37 5.88 -9.48
N ALA A 123 -25.14 5.43 -9.22
CA ALA A 123 -24.91 4.13 -8.62
C ALA A 123 -25.46 4.07 -7.17
N PRO A 124 -25.74 2.87 -6.65
CA PRO A 124 -26.24 2.71 -5.29
C PRO A 124 -25.35 3.39 -4.25
N ARG A 125 -25.97 4.05 -3.26
CA ARG A 125 -25.28 4.81 -2.20
C ARG A 125 -24.18 3.99 -1.50
N ASN A 126 -24.41 2.69 -1.29
CA ASN A 126 -23.42 1.79 -0.66
C ASN A 126 -22.13 1.68 -1.48
N ARG A 127 -22.21 1.64 -2.81
CA ARG A 127 -21.02 1.59 -3.68
C ARG A 127 -20.22 2.87 -3.55
N VAL A 128 -20.89 4.02 -3.57
CA VAL A 128 -20.25 5.34 -3.43
C VAL A 128 -19.59 5.46 -2.05
N LEU A 129 -20.31 5.12 -0.98
CA LEU A 129 -19.80 5.18 0.39
C LEU A 129 -18.64 4.20 0.60
N GLY A 130 -18.75 2.96 0.14
CA GLY A 130 -17.69 1.97 0.27
C GLY A 130 -16.40 2.39 -0.44
N LEU A 131 -16.50 2.94 -1.66
CA LEU A 131 -15.34 3.49 -2.38
C LEU A 131 -14.76 4.73 -1.70
N ALA A 132 -15.60 5.60 -1.13
CA ALA A 132 -15.13 6.76 -0.38
C ALA A 132 -14.41 6.35 0.91
N ILE A 133 -14.92 5.36 1.64
CA ILE A 133 -14.29 4.81 2.84
C ILE A 133 -12.97 4.13 2.49
N LEU A 134 -12.91 3.36 1.40
CA LEU A 134 -11.67 2.76 0.89
C LEU A 134 -10.61 3.84 0.59
N ALA A 135 -11.00 4.91 -0.10
CA ALA A 135 -10.11 6.03 -0.40
C ALA A 135 -9.63 6.73 0.88
N ALA A 136 -10.52 6.97 1.84
CA ALA A 136 -10.18 7.58 3.11
C ALA A 136 -9.21 6.72 3.93
N GLY A 137 -9.45 5.40 4.02
CA GLY A 137 -8.56 4.47 4.70
C GLY A 137 -7.17 4.45 4.07
N ALA A 138 -7.08 4.35 2.75
CA ALA A 138 -5.80 4.41 2.04
C ALA A 138 -5.07 5.76 2.25
N PHE A 139 -5.81 6.86 2.31
CA PHE A 139 -5.25 8.19 2.59
C PHE A 139 -4.72 8.30 4.02
N ILE A 140 -5.42 7.72 5.02
CA ILE A 140 -4.97 7.67 6.41
C ILE A 140 -3.62 6.96 6.51
N VAL A 141 -3.45 5.81 5.86
CA VAL A 141 -2.17 5.07 5.86
C VAL A 141 -1.06 5.91 5.22
N ALA A 142 -1.29 6.43 4.00
CA ALA A 142 -0.28 7.19 3.27
C ALA A 142 0.12 8.49 4.00
N GLY A 143 -0.86 9.21 4.56
CA GLY A 143 -0.65 10.42 5.35
C GLY A 143 0.04 10.13 6.68
N GLY A 144 -0.37 9.05 7.37
CA GLY A 144 0.22 8.62 8.63
C GLY A 144 1.70 8.24 8.50
N HIS A 145 2.08 7.53 7.44
CA HIS A 145 3.48 7.20 7.16
C HIS A 145 4.33 8.45 6.90
N THR A 146 3.77 9.39 6.12
CA THR A 146 4.43 10.67 5.81
C THR A 146 4.61 11.52 7.07
N LEU A 147 3.60 11.54 7.94
CA LEU A 147 3.64 12.29 9.19
C LEU A 147 4.61 11.65 10.21
N ALA A 148 4.58 10.32 10.36
CA ALA A 148 5.50 9.57 11.21
C ALA A 148 6.96 9.88 10.83
N ARG A 149 7.26 9.88 9.52
CA ARG A 149 8.60 10.13 9.00
C ARG A 149 9.04 11.58 9.12
N SER A 150 8.14 12.54 8.87
CA SER A 150 8.46 13.98 8.94
C SER A 150 8.60 14.52 10.36
N LYS A 151 7.86 13.96 11.32
CA LYS A 151 7.89 14.38 12.73
C LYS A 151 8.78 13.50 13.62
N GLY A 152 9.29 12.38 13.08
CA GLY A 152 10.07 11.40 13.85
C GLY A 152 9.26 10.62 14.88
N ILE A 153 7.93 10.61 14.76
CA ILE A 153 7.01 9.94 15.69
C ILE A 153 6.61 8.60 15.08
N TYR A 154 7.46 7.59 15.29
CA TYR A 154 7.32 6.27 14.65
C TYR A 154 6.07 5.49 15.06
N ILE A 155 5.47 5.78 16.23
CA ILE A 155 4.22 5.13 16.67
C ILE A 155 3.01 5.51 15.79
N LEU A 156 3.08 6.63 15.06
CA LEU A 156 2.01 7.02 14.13
C LEU A 156 1.90 6.08 12.93
N GLN A 157 3.00 5.43 12.54
CA GLN A 157 3.00 4.49 11.41
C GLN A 157 2.06 3.30 11.67
N PRO A 158 2.30 2.43 12.68
CA PRO A 158 1.43 1.27 12.93
C PRO A 158 0.01 1.67 13.34
N LEU A 159 -0.16 2.81 14.03
CA LEU A 159 -1.49 3.31 14.38
C LEU A 159 -2.30 3.67 13.13
N SER A 160 -1.68 4.40 12.19
CA SER A 160 -2.31 4.77 10.93
C SER A 160 -2.61 3.57 10.04
N GLU A 161 -1.73 2.57 10.02
CA GLU A 161 -1.96 1.30 9.32
C GLU A 161 -3.15 0.55 9.90
N ALA A 162 -3.21 0.39 11.23
CA ALA A 162 -4.31 -0.29 11.88
C ALA A 162 -5.66 0.39 11.58
N VAL A 163 -5.73 1.71 11.78
CA VAL A 163 -6.95 2.48 11.51
C VAL A 163 -7.32 2.45 10.02
N GLY A 164 -6.33 2.62 9.14
CA GLY A 164 -6.54 2.64 7.70
C GLY A 164 -7.00 1.29 7.15
N ILE A 165 -6.41 0.17 7.59
CA ILE A 165 -6.81 -1.18 7.18
C ILE A 165 -8.23 -1.49 7.65
N VAL A 166 -8.57 -1.16 8.90
CA VAL A 166 -9.94 -1.34 9.41
C VAL A 166 -10.94 -0.53 8.59
N ALA A 167 -10.62 0.73 8.26
CA ALA A 167 -11.46 1.56 7.41
C ALA A 167 -11.61 0.94 6.01
N MET A 168 -10.51 0.55 5.36
CA MET A 168 -10.56 -0.08 4.03
C MET A 168 -11.39 -1.37 4.04
N PHE A 169 -11.23 -2.21 5.06
CA PHE A 169 -12.01 -3.44 5.20
C PHE A 169 -13.51 -3.16 5.43
N ALA A 170 -13.85 -2.17 6.27
CA ALA A 170 -15.24 -1.74 6.43
C ALA A 170 -15.84 -1.23 5.11
N GLY A 171 -15.08 -0.44 4.35
CA GLY A 171 -15.49 0.03 3.02
C GLY A 171 -15.76 -1.12 2.04
N TYR A 172 -14.93 -2.17 2.08
CA TYR A 172 -15.14 -3.40 1.32
C TYR A 172 -16.43 -4.13 1.73
N LEU A 173 -16.68 -4.32 3.03
CA LEU A 173 -17.90 -4.96 3.53
C LEU A 173 -19.17 -4.21 3.12
N VAL A 174 -19.13 -2.88 3.11
CA VAL A 174 -20.26 -2.05 2.64
C VAL A 174 -20.58 -2.31 1.16
N ILE A 175 -19.57 -2.62 0.33
CA ILE A 175 -19.75 -2.99 -1.08
C ILE A 175 -20.29 -4.41 -1.19
N GLU A 176 -19.73 -5.37 -0.43
CA GLU A 176 -20.07 -6.79 -0.55
C GLU A 176 -21.44 -7.18 0.02
N ALA A 177 -21.89 -6.54 1.10
CA ALA A 177 -23.14 -6.89 1.79
C ALA A 177 -24.39 -6.92 0.88
N ARG A 178 -24.33 -6.35 -0.33
CA ARG A 178 -25.40 -6.48 -1.35
C ARG A 178 -25.14 -7.47 -2.47
N ARG A 179 -23.89 -7.86 -2.77
CA ARG A 179 -23.63 -8.85 -3.82
C ARG A 179 -24.31 -10.17 -3.47
N GLU A 180 -24.29 -10.53 -2.20
CA GLU A 180 -24.97 -11.71 -1.65
C GLU A 180 -26.50 -11.56 -1.66
N LEU A 181 -27.04 -10.40 -1.25
CA LEU A 181 -28.50 -10.17 -1.25
C LEU A 181 -29.10 -10.21 -2.66
N VAL A 182 -28.41 -9.69 -3.68
CA VAL A 182 -28.86 -9.75 -5.08
C VAL A 182 -28.73 -11.17 -5.64
N SER A 183 -27.63 -11.89 -5.33
CA SER A 183 -27.44 -13.27 -5.77
C SER A 183 -28.43 -14.25 -5.13
N SER A 184 -28.85 -14.01 -3.88
CA SER A 184 -29.85 -14.83 -3.18
C SER A 184 -31.24 -14.69 -3.81
N LYS A 185 -31.63 -13.46 -4.16
CA LYS A 185 -32.92 -13.16 -4.80
C LYS A 185 -33.03 -13.72 -6.23
N ALA A 186 -31.92 -13.84 -6.95
CA ALA A 186 -31.87 -14.39 -8.31
C ALA A 186 -31.86 -15.93 -8.37
N ARG A 187 -31.57 -16.65 -7.27
CA ARG A 187 -31.65 -18.13 -7.21
C ARG A 187 -32.99 -18.65 -6.71
N THR A 188 -33.83 -17.78 -6.19
CA THR A 188 -35.13 -18.12 -5.57
C THR A 188 -36.33 -17.68 -6.42
N ALA A 189 -36.07 -17.10 -7.59
CA ALA A 189 -37.04 -16.76 -8.63
C ALA A 189 -36.82 -17.66 -9.85
#